data_AF-A0A962AQR6-F1
#
_entry.id   AF-A0A962AQR6-F1
#
_cell.length_a   1.000
_cell.length_b   1.000
_cell.length_c   1.000
_cell.angle_alpha   90.00
_cell.angle_beta   90.00
_cell.angle_gamma   90.00
#
_symmetry.space_group_name_H-M   'P 1'
#
loop_
_entity.id
_entity.type
_entity.pdbx_description
1 polymer ?
#
loop_
_entity_poly.entity_id
_entity_poly.type
_entity_poly.pdbx_seq_one_letter_code
_entity_poly.pdbx_strand_id
1 'polypeptide(L)' 'MPFICDIPAVATQLQDDNVVRITRWDFEPGAVTGMHRHGWPYFVVMLTDGNLRAEVDGVVQDRP' A
#
# COMPACT_ATOMS: atom_id res chain seq x y z
N MET A 1 18.98 -2.46 -4.78
CA MET A 1 19.03 -2.34 -3.30
C MET A 1 17.67 -2.79 -2.80
N PRO A 2 17.60 -3.68 -1.80
CA PRO A 2 16.30 -4.05 -1.23
C PRO A 2 15.61 -2.81 -0.69
N PHE A 3 14.29 -2.76 -0.82
CA PHE A 3 13.45 -1.69 -0.28
C PHE A 3 13.71 -1.58 1.22
N ILE A 4 14.31 -0.47 1.67
CA ILE A 4 14.50 -0.24 3.11
C ILE A 4 13.14 0.16 3.65
N CYS A 5 12.61 -0.66 4.55
CA CYS A 5 11.30 -0.45 5.16
C CYS A 5 11.45 0.22 6.52
N ASP A 6 11.91 1.47 6.52
CA ASP A 6 12.21 2.24 7.74
C ASP A 6 11.12 3.25 8.10
N ILE A 7 10.49 3.88 7.11
CA ILE A 7 9.36 4.79 7.29
C ILE A 7 8.05 4.00 7.10
N PRO A 8 7.25 3.73 8.16
CA PRO A 8 6.00 3.01 8.01
C PRO A 8 4.92 3.92 7.41
N ALA A 9 4.20 3.42 6.41
CA ALA A 9 2.95 4.02 5.97
C ALA A 9 1.89 3.91 7.07
N VAL A 10 1.01 4.91 7.18
CA VAL A 10 -0.01 4.97 8.23
C VAL A 10 -1.31 4.38 7.71
N ALA A 11 -1.78 3.31 8.35
CA ALA A 11 -3.07 2.68 8.03
C ALA A 11 -4.18 3.25 8.93
N THR A 12 -5.25 3.76 8.32
CA THR A 12 -6.49 4.11 9.01
C THR A 12 -7.63 3.23 8.50
N GLN A 13 -8.18 2.37 9.36
CA GLN A 13 -9.37 1.59 9.03
C GLN A 13 -10.59 2.53 9.02
N LEU A 14 -11.18 2.71 7.84
CA LEU A 14 -12.38 3.54 7.68
C LEU A 14 -13.67 2.72 7.83
N GLN A 15 -13.65 1.46 7.36
CA GLN A 15 -14.77 0.52 7.46
C GLN A 15 -14.25 -0.92 7.47
N ASP A 16 -14.91 -1.79 8.21
CA ASP A 16 -14.66 -3.23 8.21
C ASP A 16 -15.93 -3.95 8.68
N ASP A 17 -16.68 -4.51 7.73
CA ASP A 17 -17.91 -5.25 7.99
C ASP A 17 -18.07 -6.44 7.05
N ASN A 18 -19.25 -7.07 7.06
CA ASN A 18 -19.54 -8.25 6.26
C ASN A 18 -19.60 -7.98 4.75
N VAL A 19 -19.57 -6.72 4.32
CA VAL A 19 -19.66 -6.32 2.91
C VAL A 19 -18.29 -5.92 2.39
N VAL A 20 -17.55 -5.09 3.13
CA VAL A 20 -16.27 -4.53 2.66
C VAL A 20 -15.33 -4.15 3.80
N ARG A 21 -14.04 -4.17 3.50
CA ARG A 21 -12.99 -3.51 4.30
C ARG A 21 -12.39 -2.35 3.51
N ILE A 22 -12.38 -1.17 4.12
CA ILE A 22 -11.79 0.05 3.56
C ILE A 22 -10.69 0.54 4.50
N THR A 23 -9.48 0.60 3.99
CA THR A 23 -8.31 1.14 4.70
C THR A 23 -7.75 2.30 3.90
N ARG A 24 -7.71 3.50 4.49
CA ARG A 24 -6.93 4.61 3.95
C ARG A 24 -5.47 4.40 4.35
N TRP A 25 -4.59 4.54 3.38
CA TRP A 25 -3.15 4.55 3.60
C TRP A 25 -2.61 5.94 3.33
N ASP A 26 -1.91 6.50 4.32
CA ASP A 26 -1.21 7.76 4.22
C ASP A 26 0.29 7.47 4.06
N PHE A 27 0.88 7.95 2.96
CA PHE A 27 2.30 7.77 2.63
C PHE A 27 2.99 9.14 2.57
N GLU A 28 3.97 9.38 3.45
CA GLU A 28 4.97 10.41 3.19
C GLU A 28 6.01 9.90 2.18
N PRO A 29 6.75 10.77 1.48
CA PRO A 29 7.75 10.32 0.51
C PRO A 29 8.75 9.32 1.12
N GLY A 30 8.78 8.11 0.58
CA GLY A 30 9.62 7.01 1.07
C GLY A 30 8.94 6.05 2.05
N ALA A 31 7.72 6.36 2.52
CA ALA A 31 6.97 5.47 3.40
C ALA A 31 6.58 4.16 2.71
N VAL A 32 6.51 3.08 3.48
CA VAL A 32 6.26 1.73 2.96
C VAL A 32 5.26 0.96 3.83
N THR A 33 4.53 0.04 3.22
CA THR A 33 3.67 -0.91 3.95
C THR A 33 4.43 -2.10 4.53
N GLY A 34 5.69 -2.28 4.12
CA GLY A 34 6.43 -3.52 4.33
C GLY A 34 5.93 -4.68 3.47
N MET A 35 6.61 -5.83 3.60
CA MET A 35 6.26 -7.06 2.89
C MET A 35 4.95 -7.64 3.44
N HIS A 36 4.00 -7.92 2.56
CA HIS A 36 2.69 -8.45 2.93
C HIS A 36 2.10 -9.32 1.81
N ARG A 37 1.00 -9.99 2.12
CA ARG A 37 0.21 -10.79 1.15
C ARG A 37 -1.21 -10.26 1.11
N HIS A 38 -1.84 -10.33 -0.06
CA HIS A 38 -3.25 -9.97 -0.21
C HIS A 38 -4.14 -11.18 0.06
N GLY A 39 -4.94 -11.11 1.13
CA GLY A 39 -5.89 -12.15 1.50
C GLY A 39 -7.24 -12.06 0.76
N TRP A 40 -7.50 -10.95 0.07
CA TRP A 40 -8.75 -10.67 -0.64
C TRP A 40 -8.46 -10.01 -1.99
N PRO A 41 -9.35 -10.20 -2.99
CA PRO A 41 -9.37 -9.30 -4.13
C PRO A 41 -9.68 -7.87 -3.64
N TYR A 42 -8.96 -6.90 -4.19
CA TYR A 42 -9.08 -5.50 -3.79
C TYR A 42 -8.77 -4.60 -4.98
N PHE A 43 -9.08 -3.32 -4.81
CA PHE A 43 -8.65 -2.26 -5.72
C PHE A 43 -8.06 -1.12 -4.90
N VAL A 44 -7.21 -0.32 -5.54
CA VAL A 44 -6.63 0.89 -4.97
C VAL A 44 -7.33 2.09 -5.57
N VAL A 45 -7.71 3.06 -4.73
CA VAL A 45 -8.19 4.36 -5.17
C VAL A 45 -7.17 5.40 -4.71
N MET A 46 -6.53 6.05 -5.67
CA MET A 46 -5.62 7.16 -5.38
C MET A 46 -6.44 8.39 -5.00
N LEU A 47 -6.18 8.95 -3.82
CA LEU A 47 -6.82 10.19 -3.34
C LEU A 47 -6.04 11.44 -3.75
N THR A 48 -4.75 11.26 -4.04
CA THR A 48 -3.80 12.28 -4.48
C THR A 48 -2.94 11.67 -5.58
N ASP A 49 -2.51 12.47 -6.56
CA ASP A 49 -1.55 12.04 -7.57
C ASP A 49 -0.24 11.58 -6.91
N GLY A 50 0.30 10.45 -7.37
CA GLY A 50 1.53 9.88 -6.84
C GLY A 50 2.11 8.83 -7.76
N ASN A 51 3.27 8.28 -7.39
CA ASN A 51 3.78 7.04 -7.96
C ASN A 51 4.13 6.10 -6.80
N LEU A 52 3.50 4.93 -6.77
CA LEU A 52 3.77 3.86 -5.83
C LEU A 52 4.72 2.83 -6.45
N ARG A 53 5.80 2.54 -5.74
CA ARG A 53 6.73 1.47 -6.08
C ARG A 53 6.37 0.20 -5.33
N ALA A 54 6.35 -0.93 -6.03
CA ALA A 54 6.15 -2.25 -5.45
C ALA A 54 7.21 -3.22 -5.96
N GLU A 55 7.64 -4.14 -5.11
CA GLU A 55 8.42 -5.32 -5.48
C GLU A 55 7.56 -6.56 -5.28
N VAL A 56 7.32 -7.32 -6.35
CA VAL A 56 6.52 -8.55 -6.32
C VAL A 56 7.34 -9.66 -6.97
N ASP A 57 7.61 -10.72 -6.22
CA ASP A 57 8.42 -11.87 -6.66
C ASP A 57 9.77 -11.46 -7.28
N GLY A 58 10.42 -10.44 -6.69
CA GLY A 58 11.70 -9.89 -7.15
C GLY A 58 11.60 -8.93 -8.33
N VAL A 59 10.40 -8.64 -8.83
CA VAL A 59 10.16 -7.68 -9.91
C VAL A 59 9.73 -6.34 -9.33
N VAL A 60 10.49 -5.29 -9.60
CA VAL A 60 10.18 -3.91 -9.20
C VAL A 60 9.33 -3.23 -10.27
N GLN A 61 8.25 -2.58 -9.84
CA GLN A 61 7.36 -1.82 -10.70
C GLN A 61 6.94 -0.50 -10.04
N ASP A 62 6.80 0.54 -10.85
CA ASP A 62 6.21 1.82 -10.45
C ASP A 62 4.82 1.93 -11.09
N ARG A 63 3.82 2.35 -10.31
CA ARG A 63 2.44 2.57 -10.76
C ARG A 63 1.98 3.96 -10.29
N PRO A 64 1.22 4.70 -11.10
CA PRO A 64 0.51 5.87 -10.60
C PRO A 64 -0.48 5.49 -9.49
#